data_AF-A0A844ZID7-F1
#
_entry.id   AF-A0A844ZID7-F1
#
_cell.length_a   1.000
_cell.length_b   1.000
_cell.length_c   1.000
_cell.angle_alpha   90.00
_cell.angle_beta   90.00
_cell.angle_gamma   90.00
#
_symmetry.space_group_name_H-M   'P 1'
#
loop_
_entity.id
_entity.type
_entity.pdbx_description
1 polymer ?
#
loop_
_entity_poly.entity_id
_entity_poly.type
_entity_poly.pdbx_seq_one_letter_code
_entity_poly.pdbx_strand_id
1 'polypeptide(L)'
;MNNPTRIALDIARRVLGEGGPRGTQHENILRHIDARQPLSRDANELSSVAESGWDRLADSVARVGGSWPFIGGFFLFLALWVGGNTLLLASAKPFDPYPFIFLNLILSMLAAIQAPIIMMSQNRQAEKDRVAAAHDYEVNLRSEIEILAMQQKLDRLRGEQHELILARQARMLEMLEALLVKSERG
;
A
#
# COMPACT_ATOMS: atom_id res chain seq x y z
N MET A 1 26.38 17.58 22.22
CA MET A 1 25.27 17.78 21.27
C MET A 1 24.70 16.43 20.86
N ASN A 2 23.44 16.17 21.20
CA ASN A 2 22.75 14.91 20.93
C ASN A 2 22.19 14.96 19.50
N ASN A 3 22.75 14.18 18.58
CA ASN A 3 22.38 14.24 17.16
C ASN A 3 21.02 13.55 16.98
N PRO A 4 19.96 14.23 16.50
CA PRO A 4 18.61 13.68 16.38
C PRO A 4 18.55 12.37 15.58
N THR A 5 19.49 12.15 14.65
CA THR A 5 19.60 10.92 13.87
C THR A 5 19.95 9.71 14.73
N ARG A 6 20.76 9.87 15.79
CA ARG A 6 21.17 8.75 16.66
C ARG A 6 20.03 8.22 17.52
N ILE A 7 19.16 9.10 18.01
CA ILE A 7 17.99 8.71 18.84
C ILE A 7 17.02 7.87 18.00
N ALA A 8 16.70 8.34 16.79
CA ALA A 8 15.84 7.60 15.88
C ALA A 8 16.42 6.22 15.53
N LEU A 9 17.74 6.15 15.34
CA LEU A 9 18.44 4.90 15.03
C LEU A 9 18.47 3.92 16.20
N ASP A 10 18.59 4.39 17.44
CA ASP A 10 18.52 3.55 18.64
C ASP A 10 17.10 3.03 18.89
N ILE A 11 16.07 3.85 18.68
CA ILE A 11 14.66 3.41 18.78
C ILE A 11 14.37 2.39 17.69
N ALA A 12 14.77 2.67 16.44
CA ALA A 12 14.63 1.73 15.34
C ALA A 12 15.27 0.38 15.69
N ARG A 13 16.50 0.37 16.22
CA ARG A 13 17.18 -0.86 16.65
C ARG A 13 16.46 -1.60 17.78
N ARG A 14 15.86 -0.91 18.75
CA ARG A 14 15.09 -1.54 19.84
C ARG A 14 13.78 -2.14 19.32
N VAL A 15 12.99 -1.38 18.57
CA VAL A 15 11.70 -1.83 18.02
C VAL A 15 11.90 -3.00 17.05
N LEU A 16 12.92 -2.91 16.19
CA LEU A 16 13.24 -3.97 15.23
C LEU A 16 13.89 -5.19 15.89
N GLY A 17 14.68 -4.99 16.94
CA GLY A 17 15.31 -6.06 17.71
C GLY A 17 14.34 -6.89 18.56
N GLU A 18 13.23 -6.30 19.00
CA GLU A 18 12.23 -6.97 19.85
C GLU A 18 11.02 -7.53 19.09
N GLY A 19 10.76 -7.15 17.83
CA GLY A 19 9.55 -7.60 17.11
C GLY A 19 9.57 -7.67 15.57
N GLY A 20 10.69 -7.42 14.88
CA GLY A 20 10.71 -7.32 13.41
C GLY A 20 11.05 -8.63 12.66
N PRO A 21 10.47 -8.87 11.45
CA PRO A 21 10.77 -10.05 10.63
C PRO A 21 12.24 -10.07 10.17
N ARG A 22 13.02 -11.05 10.65
CA ARG A 22 14.46 -11.21 10.36
C ARG A 22 14.69 -11.45 8.85
N GLY A 23 15.16 -10.43 8.13
CA GLY A 23 15.45 -10.48 6.69
C GLY A 23 15.96 -9.15 6.14
N THR A 24 16.45 -9.16 4.89
CA THR A 24 17.09 -8.08 4.12
C THR A 24 16.38 -6.72 4.12
N GLN A 25 15.09 -6.67 4.49
CA GLN A 25 14.30 -5.45 4.65
C GLN A 25 14.82 -4.53 5.78
N HIS A 26 15.34 -5.10 6.87
CA HIS A 26 15.91 -4.35 7.99
C HIS A 26 17.07 -3.41 7.57
N GLU A 27 17.90 -3.90 6.66
CA GLU A 27 19.09 -3.17 6.21
C GLU A 27 18.73 -2.02 5.27
N ASN A 28 17.68 -2.19 4.46
CA ASN A 28 17.15 -1.14 3.62
C ASN A 28 16.52 -0.01 4.44
N ILE A 29 15.72 -0.31 5.47
CA ILE A 29 15.08 0.71 6.32
C ILE A 29 16.13 1.59 7.03
N LEU A 30 17.19 0.98 7.56
CA LEU A 30 18.27 1.70 8.23
C LEU A 30 19.04 2.65 7.28
N ARG A 31 19.21 2.29 6.00
CA ARG A 31 19.78 3.19 4.98
C ARG A 31 18.86 4.36 4.62
N HIS A 32 17.55 4.15 4.55
CA HIS A 32 16.60 5.20 4.14
C HIS A 32 16.29 6.22 5.24
N ILE A 33 16.49 5.85 6.52
CA ILE A 33 16.40 6.79 7.66
C ILE A 33 17.52 7.83 7.60
N ASP A 34 18.71 7.48 7.09
CA ASP A 34 19.84 8.42 6.95
C ASP A 34 19.67 9.39 5.75
N ALA A 35 18.93 8.98 4.72
CA ALA A 35 18.93 9.67 3.42
C ALA A 35 17.95 10.85 3.27
N ARG A 36 16.94 11.04 4.15
CA ARG A 36 15.89 12.09 4.01
C ARG A 36 15.33 12.27 2.57
N GLN A 37 15.31 11.23 1.75
CA GLN A 37 14.78 11.33 0.39
C GLN A 37 13.26 11.17 0.38
N PRO A 38 12.52 11.98 -0.40
CA PRO A 38 11.08 11.85 -0.54
C PRO A 38 10.75 10.52 -1.23
N LEU A 39 10.08 9.61 -0.51
CA LEU A 39 9.58 8.31 -0.99
C LEU A 39 8.39 8.46 -1.98
N SER A 40 8.42 9.47 -2.84
CA SER A 40 7.44 9.59 -3.92
C SER A 40 7.91 8.89 -5.20
N ARG A 41 9.12 8.32 -5.21
CA ARG A 41 9.64 7.61 -6.38
C ARG A 41 9.12 6.17 -6.43
N ASP A 42 7.84 6.12 -6.74
CA ASP A 42 7.34 5.34 -7.86
C ASP A 42 7.30 3.82 -7.67
N ALA A 43 6.30 3.38 -6.88
CA ALA A 43 5.83 1.99 -6.89
C ALA A 43 5.45 1.49 -8.31
N ASN A 44 5.21 2.42 -9.25
CA ASN A 44 4.96 2.11 -10.65
C ASN A 44 6.28 1.83 -11.42
N GLU A 45 7.41 2.47 -11.09
CA GLU A 45 8.72 2.24 -11.74
C GLU A 45 9.26 0.83 -11.42
N LEU A 46 9.12 0.33 -10.19
CA LEU A 46 9.58 -1.01 -9.79
C LEU A 46 8.79 -2.14 -10.46
N SER A 47 7.54 -1.87 -10.82
CA SER A 47 6.64 -2.83 -11.49
C SER A 47 6.80 -2.88 -13.01
N SER A 48 7.56 -1.93 -13.59
CA SER A 48 7.68 -1.74 -15.05
C SER A 48 8.74 -2.62 -15.73
N VAL A 49 9.38 -3.53 -14.99
CA VAL A 49 10.42 -4.41 -15.53
C VAL A 49 9.76 -5.48 -16.42
N ALA A 50 9.72 -5.14 -17.72
CA ALA A 50 9.36 -5.98 -18.87
C ALA A 50 7.87 -6.36 -19.01
N GLU A 51 7.00 -5.37 -19.26
CA GLU A 51 5.72 -5.68 -19.92
C GLU A 51 6.00 -6.17 -21.34
N SER A 52 5.86 -7.48 -21.56
CA SER A 52 5.86 -8.03 -22.91
C SER A 52 4.62 -7.51 -23.65
N GLY A 53 4.66 -7.42 -24.98
CA GLY A 53 3.51 -6.95 -25.77
C GLY A 53 2.22 -7.74 -25.49
N TRP A 54 2.33 -8.98 -25.01
CA TRP A 54 1.22 -9.84 -24.61
C TRP A 54 0.58 -9.43 -23.29
N ASP A 55 1.35 -8.89 -22.34
CA ASP A 55 0.83 -8.41 -21.06
C ASP A 55 -0.06 -7.18 -21.24
N ARG A 56 0.33 -6.28 -22.14
CA ARG A 56 -0.47 -5.09 -22.50
C ARG A 56 -1.77 -5.47 -23.21
N LEU A 57 -1.72 -6.50 -24.07
CA LEU A 57 -2.91 -7.04 -24.73
C LEU A 57 -3.85 -7.72 -23.72
N ALA A 58 -3.33 -8.54 -22.81
CA ALA A 58 -4.12 -9.16 -21.75
C ALA A 58 -4.82 -8.10 -20.87
N ASP A 59 -4.15 -6.99 -20.58
CA ASP A 59 -4.70 -5.91 -19.73
C ASP A 59 -5.77 -5.09 -20.43
N SER A 60 -5.63 -4.92 -21.74
CA SER A 60 -6.67 -4.31 -22.56
C SER A 60 -7.88 -5.25 -22.66
N VAL A 61 -7.66 -6.55 -22.85
CA VAL A 61 -8.74 -7.54 -22.94
C VAL A 61 -9.46 -7.72 -21.61
N ALA A 62 -8.75 -7.76 -20.47
CA ALA A 62 -9.36 -7.87 -19.15
C ALA A 62 -10.24 -6.65 -18.82
N ARG A 63 -9.80 -5.44 -19.20
CA ARG A 63 -10.54 -4.20 -18.99
C ARG A 63 -11.80 -4.10 -19.84
N VAL A 64 -11.74 -4.59 -21.08
CA VAL A 64 -12.88 -4.61 -22.01
C VAL A 64 -13.85 -5.74 -21.65
N GLY A 65 -13.32 -6.93 -21.35
CA GLY A 65 -14.10 -8.13 -21.01
C GLY A 65 -14.85 -8.03 -19.68
N GLY A 66 -14.37 -7.21 -18.73
CA GLY A 66 -15.04 -6.95 -17.46
C GLY A 66 -16.12 -5.86 -17.48
N SER A 67 -16.36 -5.23 -18.65
CA SER A 67 -17.30 -4.11 -18.74
C SER A 67 -18.75 -4.57 -18.98
N TRP A 68 -19.69 -4.00 -18.23
CA TRP A 68 -21.14 -4.21 -18.42
C TRP A 68 -21.64 -4.08 -19.88
N PRO A 69 -21.21 -3.10 -20.70
CA PRO A 69 -21.63 -3.01 -22.10
C PRO A 69 -21.08 -4.14 -22.99
N PHE A 70 -19.90 -4.69 -22.70
CA PHE A 70 -19.35 -5.83 -23.44
C PHE A 70 -20.20 -7.09 -23.24
N ILE A 71 -20.62 -7.34 -21.99
CA ILE A 71 -21.52 -8.45 -21.65
C ILE A 71 -22.85 -8.30 -22.40
N GLY A 72 -23.43 -7.09 -22.42
CA GLY A 72 -24.66 -6.81 -23.15
C GLY A 72 -24.53 -7.04 -24.67
N GLY A 73 -23.44 -6.59 -25.27
CA GLY A 73 -23.15 -6.81 -26.70
C GLY A 73 -22.97 -8.30 -27.04
N PHE A 74 -22.33 -9.06 -26.16
CA PHE A 74 -22.15 -10.51 -26.33
C PHE A 74 -23.50 -11.26 -26.31
N PHE A 75 -24.39 -10.94 -25.36
CA PHE A 75 -25.74 -11.52 -25.35
C PHE A 75 -26.57 -11.12 -26.58
N LEU A 76 -26.45 -9.87 -27.04
CA LEU A 76 -27.12 -9.43 -28.26
C LEU A 76 -26.63 -10.20 -29.49
N PHE A 77 -25.31 -10.40 -29.61
CA PHE A 77 -24.73 -11.22 -30.68
C PHE A 77 -25.26 -12.65 -30.64
N LEU A 78 -25.31 -13.29 -29.46
CA LEU A 78 -25.88 -14.62 -29.30
C LEU A 78 -27.35 -14.67 -29.72
N ALA A 79 -28.16 -13.70 -29.30
CA ALA A 79 -29.56 -13.62 -29.66
C ALA A 79 -29.75 -13.44 -31.18
N LEU A 80 -28.95 -12.60 -31.82
CA LEU A 80 -28.94 -12.42 -33.28
C LEU A 80 -28.50 -13.68 -34.02
N TRP A 81 -27.51 -14.41 -33.50
CA TRP A 81 -27.02 -15.66 -34.10
C TRP A 81 -28.08 -16.76 -34.05
N VAL A 82 -28.69 -16.95 -32.88
CA VAL A 82 -29.77 -17.93 -32.69
C VAL A 82 -31.01 -17.53 -33.50
N GLY A 83 -31.42 -16.27 -33.43
CA GLY A 83 -32.56 -15.75 -34.19
C GLY A 83 -32.36 -15.88 -35.70
N GLY A 84 -31.20 -15.47 -36.21
CA GLY A 84 -30.84 -15.58 -37.63
C GLY A 84 -30.81 -17.03 -38.12
N ASN A 85 -30.19 -17.96 -37.38
CA ASN A 85 -30.17 -19.37 -37.75
C ASN A 85 -31.55 -20.03 -37.67
N THR A 86 -32.40 -19.63 -36.71
CA THR A 86 -33.77 -20.15 -36.58
C THR A 86 -34.67 -19.65 -37.71
N LEU A 87 -34.52 -18.39 -38.15
CA LEU A 87 -35.24 -17.86 -39.31
C LEU A 87 -34.75 -18.48 -40.63
N LEU A 88 -33.44 -18.72 -40.77
CA LEU A 88 -32.86 -19.40 -41.94
C LEU A 88 -33.26 -20.89 -42.03
N LEU A 89 -33.45 -21.54 -40.87
CA LEU A 89 -34.03 -22.88 -40.77
C LEU A 89 -35.47 -22.93 -41.31
N ALA A 90 -36.24 -21.85 -41.18
CA ALA A 90 -37.58 -21.76 -41.74
C ALA A 90 -37.61 -21.51 -43.27
N SER A 91 -36.51 -21.04 -43.89
CA SER A 91 -36.53 -20.55 -45.27
C SER A 91 -35.81 -21.39 -46.33
N ALA A 92 -34.69 -22.10 -46.07
CA ALA A 92 -34.14 -23.05 -47.06
C ALA A 92 -32.91 -23.89 -46.62
N LYS A 93 -32.07 -23.43 -45.69
CA LYS A 93 -30.87 -24.17 -45.22
C LYS A 93 -30.24 -23.43 -44.04
N PRO A 94 -30.20 -24.00 -42.82
CA PRO A 94 -29.52 -23.38 -41.69
C PRO A 94 -28.01 -23.49 -41.85
N PHE A 95 -27.28 -22.49 -41.38
CA PHE A 95 -25.81 -22.54 -41.27
C PHE A 95 -25.38 -23.35 -40.03
N ASP A 96 -26.08 -23.16 -38.90
CA ASP A 96 -25.88 -23.90 -37.64
C ASP A 96 -27.26 -24.36 -37.09
N PRO A 97 -27.75 -25.55 -37.47
CA PRO A 97 -29.04 -26.07 -37.00
C PRO A 97 -29.01 -26.36 -35.50
N TYR A 98 -30.18 -26.29 -34.84
CA TYR A 98 -30.32 -26.77 -33.46
C TYR A 98 -29.81 -28.22 -33.37
N PRO A 99 -28.82 -28.55 -32.50
CA PRO A 99 -28.47 -27.93 -31.22
C PRO A 99 -27.29 -26.90 -31.22
N PHE A 100 -26.99 -26.23 -32.33
CA PHE A 100 -25.94 -25.21 -32.48
C PHE A 100 -24.52 -25.71 -32.13
N ILE A 101 -24.02 -26.66 -32.91
CA ILE A 101 -22.72 -27.33 -32.64
C ILE A 101 -21.56 -26.35 -32.81
N PHE A 102 -21.62 -25.48 -33.82
CA PHE A 102 -20.56 -24.49 -34.07
C PHE A 102 -20.51 -23.45 -32.95
N LEU A 103 -21.66 -22.93 -32.54
CA LEU A 103 -21.72 -21.97 -31.45
C LEU A 103 -21.19 -22.57 -30.14
N ASN A 104 -21.59 -23.80 -29.81
CA ASN A 104 -21.10 -24.50 -28.63
C ASN A 104 -19.60 -24.74 -28.66
N LEU A 105 -19.02 -25.06 -29.82
CA LEU A 105 -17.57 -25.24 -29.98
C LEU A 105 -16.83 -23.93 -29.70
N ILE A 106 -17.28 -22.81 -30.30
CA ILE A 106 -16.66 -21.50 -30.11
C ILE A 106 -16.76 -21.04 -28.65
N LEU A 107 -17.93 -21.20 -28.03
CA LEU A 107 -18.13 -20.84 -26.61
C LEU A 107 -17.25 -21.68 -25.68
N SER A 108 -17.11 -22.97 -25.97
CA SER A 108 -16.27 -23.88 -25.18
C SER A 108 -14.78 -23.51 -25.29
N MET A 109 -14.30 -23.19 -26.50
CA MET A 109 -12.93 -22.71 -26.72
C MET A 109 -12.68 -21.35 -26.05
N LEU A 110 -13.66 -20.44 -26.11
CA LEU A 110 -13.58 -19.13 -25.46
C LEU A 110 -13.46 -19.29 -23.93
N ALA A 111 -14.31 -20.13 -23.33
CA ALA A 111 -14.28 -20.42 -21.91
C ALA A 111 -12.97 -21.09 -21.46
N ALA A 112 -12.42 -22.01 -22.27
CA ALA A 112 -11.16 -22.69 -21.95
C ALA A 112 -9.97 -21.72 -21.88
N ILE A 113 -9.94 -20.70 -22.73
CA ILE A 113 -8.88 -19.68 -22.76
C ILE A 113 -9.11 -18.59 -21.68
N GLN A 114 -10.36 -18.37 -21.25
CA GLN A 114 -10.68 -17.37 -20.23
C GLN A 114 -10.03 -17.67 -18.88
N ALA A 115 -10.08 -18.92 -18.40
CA ALA A 115 -9.58 -19.24 -17.06
C ALA A 115 -8.07 -18.95 -16.88
N PRO A 116 -7.17 -19.34 -17.80
CA PRO A 116 -5.75 -18.96 -17.72
C PRO A 116 -5.51 -17.45 -17.83
N ILE A 117 -6.23 -16.73 -18.70
CA ILE A 117 -6.09 -15.27 -18.82
C ILE A 117 -6.50 -14.59 -17.52
N ILE A 118 -7.61 -15.02 -16.92
CA ILE A 118 -8.07 -14.52 -15.63
C ILE A 118 -7.01 -14.82 -14.57
N MET A 119 -6.48 -16.06 -14.51
CA MET A 119 -5.43 -16.42 -13.55
C MET A 119 -4.15 -15.60 -13.74
N MET A 120 -3.72 -15.34 -14.98
CA MET A 120 -2.55 -14.50 -15.26
C MET A 120 -2.78 -13.06 -14.79
N SER A 121 -3.95 -12.49 -15.07
CA SER A 121 -4.31 -11.14 -14.63
C SER A 121 -4.41 -11.04 -13.10
N GLN A 122 -4.95 -12.07 -12.44
CA GLN A 122 -5.04 -12.18 -10.99
C GLN A 122 -3.65 -12.33 -10.36
N ASN A 123 -2.79 -13.19 -10.91
CA ASN A 123 -1.44 -13.40 -10.40
C ASN A 123 -0.61 -12.11 -10.45
N ARG A 124 -0.76 -11.33 -11.53
CA ARG A 124 -0.10 -10.03 -11.66
C ARG A 124 -0.70 -8.98 -10.70
N GLN A 125 -2.01 -8.96 -10.51
CA GLN A 125 -2.63 -8.06 -9.54
C GLN A 125 -2.19 -8.40 -8.11
N ALA A 126 -2.14 -9.69 -7.75
CA ALA A 126 -1.68 -10.14 -6.45
C ALA A 126 -0.21 -9.77 -6.18
N GLU A 127 0.65 -9.81 -7.20
CA GLU A 127 2.04 -9.35 -7.07
C GLU A 127 2.12 -7.84 -6.81
N LYS A 128 1.34 -7.04 -7.54
CA LYS A 128 1.24 -5.58 -7.29
C LYS A 128 0.73 -5.29 -5.89
N ASP A 129 -0.32 -5.98 -5.47
CA ASP A 129 -0.91 -5.84 -4.13
C ASP A 129 0.09 -6.22 -3.04
N ARG A 130 0.90 -7.27 -3.25
CA ARG A 130 1.96 -7.69 -2.33
C ARG A 130 3.05 -6.63 -2.17
N VAL A 131 3.51 -6.04 -3.28
CA VAL A 131 4.52 -4.98 -3.26
C VAL A 131 3.97 -3.72 -2.58
N ALA A 132 2.74 -3.32 -2.89
CA ALA A 132 2.08 -2.19 -2.24
C ALA A 132 1.94 -2.41 -0.72
N ALA A 133 1.50 -3.60 -0.29
CA ALA A 133 1.39 -3.93 1.12
C ALA A 133 2.74 -3.91 1.86
N ALA A 134 3.81 -4.38 1.22
CA ALA A 134 5.16 -4.33 1.80
C ALA A 134 5.65 -2.88 1.96
N HIS A 135 5.39 -2.03 0.97
CA HIS A 135 5.73 -0.61 1.04
C HIS A 135 4.92 0.12 2.12
N ASP A 136 3.61 -0.13 2.21
CA ASP A 136 2.75 0.46 3.24
C ASP A 136 3.20 0.07 4.65
N TYR A 137 3.63 -1.19 4.83
CA TYR A 137 4.21 -1.66 6.08
C TYR A 137 5.49 -0.89 6.44
N GLU A 138 6.39 -0.68 5.48
CA GLU A 138 7.63 0.09 5.70
C GLU A 138 7.35 1.54 6.09
N VAL A 139 6.42 2.20 5.41
CA VAL A 139 6.02 3.59 5.71
C VAL A 139 5.40 3.69 7.10
N ASN A 140 4.53 2.74 7.47
CA ASN A 140 3.88 2.73 8.78
C ASN A 140 4.91 2.54 9.91
N LEU A 141 5.81 1.58 9.76
CA LEU A 141 6.88 1.32 10.72
C LEU A 141 7.81 2.52 10.88
N ARG A 142 8.17 3.20 9.78
CA ARG A 142 8.97 4.42 9.83
C ARG A 142 8.24 5.54 10.58
N SER A 143 6.95 5.71 10.33
CA SER A 143 6.12 6.70 11.01
C SER A 143 6.04 6.43 12.51
N GLU A 144 5.90 5.16 12.91
CA GLU A 144 5.90 4.74 14.31
C GLU A 144 7.24 5.09 15.01
N ILE A 145 8.38 4.78 14.38
CA ILE A 145 9.70 5.13 14.93
C ILE A 145 9.86 6.65 15.07
N GLU A 146 9.40 7.43 14.10
CA GLU A 146 9.48 8.88 14.15
C GLU A 146 8.61 9.47 15.27
N ILE A 147 7.39 8.95 15.46
CA ILE A 147 6.51 9.33 16.56
C ILE A 147 7.16 9.03 17.91
N LEU A 148 7.72 7.85 18.10
CA LEU A 148 8.43 7.47 19.33
C LEU A 148 9.63 8.38 19.58
N ALA A 149 10.40 8.73 18.55
CA ALA A 149 11.52 9.67 18.66
C ALA A 149 11.06 11.08 19.06
N MET A 150 9.92 11.53 18.54
CA MET A 150 9.32 12.82 18.94
C MET A 150 8.83 12.79 20.38
N GLN A 151 8.18 11.72 20.83
CA GLN A 151 7.73 11.55 22.22
C GLN A 151 8.90 11.63 23.21
N GLN A 152 9.99 10.92 22.94
CA GLN A 152 11.19 10.99 23.80
C GLN A 152 11.79 12.40 23.88
N LYS A 153 11.80 13.14 22.76
CA LYS A 153 12.25 14.54 22.76
C LYS A 153 11.32 15.41 23.61
N LEU A 154 10.01 15.22 23.49
CA LEU A 154 9.02 15.96 24.26
C LEU A 154 9.16 15.69 25.77
N ASP A 155 9.33 14.43 26.16
CA ASP A 155 9.51 14.04 27.56
C ASP A 155 10.81 14.59 28.15
N ARG A 156 11.89 14.59 27.36
CA ARG A 156 13.14 15.24 27.75
C ARG A 156 12.96 16.74 27.99
N LEU A 157 12.31 17.44 27.07
CA LEU A 157 12.04 18.88 27.20
C LEU A 157 11.14 19.16 28.42
N ARG A 158 10.14 18.32 28.67
CA ARG A 158 9.30 18.42 29.87
C ARG A 158 10.11 18.25 31.15
N GLY A 159 11.01 17.26 31.20
CA GLY A 159 11.92 17.07 32.33
C GLY A 159 12.82 18.28 32.59
N GLU A 160 13.45 18.81 31.53
CA GLU A 160 14.28 20.02 31.62
C GLU A 160 13.47 21.24 32.11
N GLN A 161 12.22 21.40 31.67
CA GLN A 161 11.32 22.46 32.16
C GLN A 161 10.93 22.28 33.64
N HIS A 162 10.66 21.05 34.08
CA HIS A 162 10.32 20.77 35.48
C HIS A 162 11.48 21.14 36.41
N GLU A 163 12.71 20.77 36.07
CA GLU A 163 13.91 21.15 36.84
C GLU A 163 14.06 22.67 36.95
N LEU A 164 13.83 23.41 35.86
CA LEU A 164 13.87 24.87 35.86
C LEU A 164 12.81 25.49 36.77
N ILE A 165 11.59 24.94 36.77
CA ILE A 165 10.49 25.39 37.63
C ILE A 165 10.85 25.15 39.10
N LEU A 166 11.33 23.96 39.45
CA LEU A 166 11.76 23.62 40.81
C LEU A 166 12.89 24.55 41.30
N ALA A 167 13.90 24.78 40.46
CA ALA A 167 15.00 25.70 40.78
C ALA A 167 14.52 27.15 40.98
N ARG A 168 13.50 27.60 40.22
CA ARG A 168 12.90 28.92 40.40
C ARG A 168 12.08 29.01 41.69
N GLN A 169 11.36 27.95 42.06
CA GLN A 169 10.62 27.88 43.32
C GLN A 169 11.56 27.90 44.53
N ALA A 170 12.65 27.13 44.50
CA ALA A 170 13.65 27.11 45.57
C ALA A 170 14.24 28.50 45.83
N ARG A 171 14.66 29.21 44.77
CA ARG A 171 15.16 30.59 44.88
C ARG A 171 14.13 31.56 45.46
N MET A 172 12.84 31.40 45.11
CA MET A 172 11.77 32.25 45.65
C MET A 172 11.58 32.02 47.15
N LEU A 173 11.64 30.77 47.61
CA LEU A 173 11.56 30.43 49.03
C LEU A 173 12.74 31.02 49.82
N GLU A 174 13.97 30.88 49.31
CA GLU A 174 15.17 31.49 49.91
C GLU A 174 15.04 33.02 50.02
N MET A 175 14.51 33.67 48.98
CA MET A 175 14.25 35.12 49.00
C MET A 175 13.22 35.51 50.06
N LEU A 176 12.13 34.75 50.20
CA LEU A 176 11.10 35.00 51.21
C LEU A 176 11.66 34.82 52.62
N GLU A 177 12.44 33.78 52.86
CA GLU A 177 13.11 33.53 54.14
C GLU A 177 14.06 34.68 54.49
N ALA A 178 14.89 35.13 53.55
CA ALA A 178 15.79 36.25 53.75
C ALA A 178 15.04 37.57 54.09
N LEU A 179 13.88 37.80 53.49
CA LEU A 179 13.04 38.96 53.78
C LEU A 179 12.39 38.87 55.18
N LEU A 180 11.91 37.68 55.57
CA LEU A 180 11.36 37.44 56.91
C LEU A 180 12.43 37.67 57.99
N VAL A 181 13.63 37.10 57.83
CA VAL A 181 14.76 37.28 58.76
C VAL A 181 15.17 38.76 58.87
N LYS A 182 15.14 39.50 57.76
CA LYS A 182 15.42 40.95 57.77
C LYS A 182 14.32 41.73 58.50
N SER A 183 13.07 41.33 58.35
CA SER A 183 11.92 41.97 59.01
C SER A 183 11.87 41.73 60.52
N GLU A 184 12.37 40.61 61.02
CA GLU A 184 12.42 40.34 62.48
C GLU A 184 13.56 41.08 63.19
N ARG A 185 14.54 41.61 62.44
CA ARG A 185 15.72 42.31 62.98
C ARG A 185 15.63 43.84 62.91
N GLY A 186 14.58 44.40 62.31
CA GLY A 186 14.34 45.84 62.21
C GLY A 186 13.14 46.26 63.04
#